data_AF-A0AAP0BDR5-F1
#
_entry.id   AF-A0AAP0BDR5-F1
#
_cell.length_a   1.000
_cell.length_b   1.000
_cell.length_c   1.000
_cell.angle_alpha   90.00
_cell.angle_beta   90.00
_cell.angle_gamma   90.00
#
_symmetry.space_group_name_H-M   'P 1'
#
loop_
_entity.id
_entity.type
_entity.pdbx_description
1 polymer ?
#
loop_
_entity_poly.entity_id
_entity_poly.type
_entity_poly.pdbx_seq_one_letter_code
_entity_poly.pdbx_strand_id
1 'polypeptide(L)'
;MGTICDDVVQIRPPDSAGEPTVITINCPDKIGLGCDLSRVILFFDLNIVRGDASTDGTWCFVVFWVVGRGGKATKWGLLKKRLLGVCPTAPPASVLCRFQFCPQEMMMTDQKPQVFLLKFCCFDRNGLLHDVTQVLCEMELTILKVKVSTTPDGRVIDLFFITDTRELLHTRKRKEETKDHLKSILGDSMTSCEIEPTSGEITTYLQASPFLPPEISEEIFNLELPKELLKGSHYKPYVPNVTVDNSLSPGHSLIQIICHDHKGLLYDVMRVLKDYNIQLSYGRFYTSPKGMCEIDLFVVQMDGHKIIDDSKLKALCDRLRMEMYKPLRVAVVNRGPDTELFVANPVELSGKGRPRVFHDVTLALKMLHTRIFLAEIGRHVVSNREWEVYRILLCDDESSADYSKIIDRVMKMLMGWD
;
A
#
# COMPACT_ATOMS: atom_id res chain seq x y z
N MET A 1 -25.57 -4.14 22.85
CA MET A 1 -25.65 -5.17 21.78
C MET A 1 -24.28 -5.82 21.70
N GLY A 2 -24.18 -7.09 22.09
CA GLY A 2 -22.91 -7.80 22.16
C GLY A 2 -23.18 -9.27 22.34
N THR A 3 -23.67 -9.94 21.30
CA THR A 3 -23.50 -11.38 21.21
C THR A 3 -22.01 -11.62 21.05
N ILE A 4 -21.43 -12.36 21.99
CA ILE A 4 -20.08 -12.92 21.94
C ILE A 4 -20.05 -13.78 20.68
N CYS A 5 -19.68 -13.18 19.56
CA CYS A 5 -19.37 -13.91 18.36
C CYS A 5 -17.90 -14.27 18.51
N ASP A 6 -17.61 -15.55 18.74
CA ASP A 6 -16.28 -16.09 19.10
C ASP A 6 -15.17 -15.79 18.07
N ASP A 7 -15.49 -15.17 16.93
CA ASP A 7 -14.56 -14.80 15.88
C ASP A 7 -14.49 -13.29 15.69
N VAL A 8 -13.39 -12.69 16.16
CA VAL A 8 -13.01 -11.27 15.95
C VAL A 8 -13.05 -10.87 14.47
N VAL A 9 -12.72 -11.81 13.57
CA VAL A 9 -12.80 -11.63 12.11
C VAL A 9 -13.61 -12.77 11.51
N GLN A 10 -14.68 -12.43 10.80
CA GLN A 10 -15.50 -13.34 10.01
C GLN A 10 -15.38 -13.01 8.53
N ILE A 11 -15.25 -14.05 7.70
CA ILE A 11 -15.25 -13.91 6.24
C ILE A 11 -16.36 -14.81 5.72
N ARG A 12 -17.36 -14.22 5.07
CA ARG A 12 -18.50 -14.92 4.48
C ARG A 12 -18.37 -14.84 2.95
N PRO A 13 -18.27 -16.00 2.26
CA PRO A 13 -18.26 -16.02 0.80
C PRO A 13 -19.58 -15.45 0.24
N PRO A 14 -19.60 -15.05 -1.04
CA PRO A 14 -20.82 -14.55 -1.65
C PRO A 14 -21.88 -15.66 -1.75
N ASP A 15 -23.15 -15.28 -1.58
CA ASP A 15 -24.30 -16.20 -1.68
C ASP A 15 -24.60 -16.55 -3.15
N SER A 16 -24.29 -15.64 -4.08
CA SER A 16 -24.46 -15.84 -5.52
C SER A 16 -23.27 -15.34 -6.35
N ALA A 17 -23.18 -15.83 -7.60
CA ALA A 17 -22.09 -15.46 -8.49
C ALA A 17 -22.13 -13.97 -8.85
N GLY A 18 -21.03 -13.26 -8.63
CA GLY A 18 -20.91 -11.81 -8.89
C GLY A 18 -21.18 -10.94 -7.66
N GLU A 19 -21.63 -11.51 -6.55
CA GLU A 19 -21.71 -10.79 -5.28
C GLU A 19 -20.33 -10.67 -4.61
N PRO A 20 -20.11 -9.61 -3.82
CA PRO A 20 -18.89 -9.44 -3.06
C PRO A 20 -18.83 -10.37 -1.83
N THR A 21 -17.62 -10.80 -1.48
CA THR A 21 -17.34 -11.47 -0.20
C THR A 21 -17.48 -10.46 0.94
N VAL A 22 -18.08 -10.86 2.06
CA VAL A 22 -18.27 -9.99 3.22
C VAL A 22 -17.25 -10.31 4.31
N ILE A 23 -16.51 -9.30 4.75
CA ILE A 23 -15.59 -9.37 5.87
C ILE A 23 -16.18 -8.56 7.02
N THR A 24 -16.43 -9.20 8.16
CA THR A 24 -16.92 -8.55 9.38
C THR A 24 -15.84 -8.62 10.46
N ILE A 25 -15.57 -7.50 11.12
CA ILE A 25 -14.53 -7.36 12.14
C ILE A 25 -15.14 -6.71 13.36
N ASN A 26 -14.96 -7.34 14.51
CA ASN A 26 -15.41 -6.86 15.81
C ASN A 26 -14.26 -6.96 16.80
N CYS A 27 -13.58 -5.85 17.07
CA CYS A 27 -12.38 -5.83 17.91
C CYS A 27 -12.28 -4.51 18.69
N PRO A 28 -11.40 -4.43 19.70
CA PRO A 28 -11.11 -3.16 20.35
C PRO A 28 -10.62 -2.13 19.34
N ASP A 29 -10.98 -0.86 19.56
CA ASP A 29 -10.60 0.22 18.67
C ASP A 29 -9.15 0.66 18.90
N LYS A 30 -8.53 1.18 17.84
CA LYS A 30 -7.28 1.93 17.92
C LYS A 30 -7.25 2.96 16.79
N ILE A 31 -6.52 4.05 17.01
CA ILE A 31 -6.29 5.05 15.98
C ILE A 31 -5.60 4.39 14.78
N GLY A 32 -6.13 4.67 13.58
CA GLY A 32 -5.61 4.13 12.33
C GLY A 32 -5.98 2.67 12.04
N LEU A 33 -6.86 2.03 12.82
CA LEU A 33 -7.30 0.66 12.56
C LEU A 33 -7.89 0.50 11.15
N GLY A 34 -8.74 1.43 10.69
CA GLY A 34 -9.29 1.41 9.33
C GLY A 34 -8.21 1.46 8.23
N CYS A 35 -7.12 2.19 8.46
CA CYS A 35 -5.95 2.22 7.57
C CYS A 35 -5.25 0.86 7.54
N ASP A 36 -4.97 0.28 8.71
CA ASP A 36 -4.29 -1.02 8.81
C ASP A 36 -5.12 -2.14 8.15
N LEU A 37 -6.43 -2.16 8.37
CA LEU A 37 -7.37 -3.15 7.80
C LEU A 37 -7.46 -3.03 6.28
N SER A 38 -7.69 -1.81 5.76
CA SER A 38 -7.77 -1.58 4.32
C SER A 38 -6.45 -1.88 3.62
N ARG A 39 -5.30 -1.62 4.26
CA ARG A 39 -3.98 -1.99 3.76
C ARG A 39 -3.82 -3.50 3.64
N VAL A 40 -4.24 -4.26 4.66
CA VAL A 40 -4.20 -5.73 4.61
C VAL A 40 -5.06 -6.24 3.46
N ILE A 41 -6.30 -5.76 3.32
CA ILE A 41 -7.19 -6.18 2.21
C ILE A 41 -6.56 -5.89 0.84
N LEU A 42 -5.98 -4.70 0.68
CA LEU A 42 -5.29 -4.29 -0.55
C LEU A 42 -4.07 -5.18 -0.86
N PHE A 43 -3.32 -5.61 0.16
CA PHE A 43 -2.19 -6.54 -0.01
C PHE A 43 -2.62 -7.89 -0.60
N PHE A 44 -3.87 -8.33 -0.37
CA PHE A 44 -4.42 -9.57 -0.92
C PHE A 44 -5.10 -9.38 -2.29
N ASP A 45 -4.87 -8.23 -2.96
CA ASP A 45 -5.45 -7.89 -4.28
C ASP A 45 -6.98 -7.79 -4.30
N LEU A 46 -7.56 -7.44 -3.16
CA LEU A 46 -8.99 -7.24 -3.02
C LEU A 46 -9.33 -5.75 -3.07
N ASN A 47 -10.39 -5.41 -3.80
CA ASN A 47 -10.98 -4.08 -3.78
C ASN A 47 -12.13 -4.03 -2.78
N ILE A 48 -12.20 -2.98 -1.98
CA ILE A 48 -13.34 -2.72 -1.09
C ILE A 48 -14.34 -1.92 -1.91
N VAL A 49 -15.53 -2.48 -2.15
CA VAL A 49 -16.61 -1.83 -2.94
C VAL A 49 -17.70 -1.23 -2.06
N ARG A 50 -17.78 -1.68 -0.80
CA ARG A 50 -18.63 -1.09 0.23
C ARG A 50 -17.96 -1.28 1.59
N GLY A 51 -18.15 -0.33 2.48
CA GLY A 51 -17.69 -0.42 3.85
C GLY A 51 -18.64 0.31 4.80
N ASP A 52 -18.89 -0.29 5.95
CA ASP A 52 -19.62 0.34 7.06
C ASP A 52 -18.75 0.16 8.32
N ALA A 53 -18.46 1.24 9.04
CA ALA A 53 -17.63 1.23 10.24
C ALA A 53 -18.29 2.06 11.35
N SER A 54 -18.28 1.55 12.57
CA SER A 54 -18.77 2.25 13.75
C SER A 54 -17.88 1.91 14.95
N THR A 55 -17.57 2.90 15.76
CA THR A 55 -16.81 2.73 17.01
C THR A 55 -17.37 3.60 18.11
N ASP A 56 -17.28 3.12 19.34
CA ASP A 56 -17.53 3.90 20.56
C ASP A 56 -16.22 4.45 21.19
N GLY A 57 -15.10 4.29 20.47
CA GLY A 57 -13.75 4.64 20.89
C GLY A 57 -13.05 3.56 21.72
N THR A 58 -13.78 2.53 22.17
CA THR A 58 -13.24 1.36 22.88
C THR A 58 -13.34 0.10 22.04
N TRP A 59 -14.46 -0.09 21.36
CA TRP A 59 -14.76 -1.19 20.46
C TRP A 59 -15.17 -0.65 19.11
N CYS A 60 -14.74 -1.34 18.06
CA CYS A 60 -15.14 -1.06 16.70
C CYS A 60 -15.85 -2.26 16.08
N PHE A 61 -16.81 -1.95 15.22
CA PHE A 61 -17.49 -2.88 14.35
C PHE A 61 -17.32 -2.39 12.91
N VAL A 62 -16.69 -3.21 12.08
CA VAL A 62 -16.36 -2.88 10.69
C VAL A 62 -16.85 -3.99 9.77
N VAL A 63 -17.51 -3.62 8.69
CA VAL A 63 -17.95 -4.54 7.63
C VAL A 63 -17.41 -4.04 6.30
N PHE A 64 -16.73 -4.90 5.55
CA PHE A 64 -16.28 -4.64 4.20
C PHE A 64 -16.88 -5.64 3.23
N TRP A 65 -17.36 -5.15 2.09
CA TRP A 65 -17.70 -5.96 0.94
C TRP A 65 -16.55 -5.85 -0.05
N VAL A 66 -15.96 -6.99 -0.39
CA VAL A 66 -14.73 -7.04 -1.18
C VAL A 66 -14.88 -7.91 -2.42
N VAL A 67 -14.21 -7.50 -3.50
CA VAL A 67 -14.13 -8.22 -4.77
C VAL A 67 -12.68 -8.45 -5.16
N GLY A 68 -12.36 -9.60 -5.75
CA GLY A 68 -11.04 -9.83 -6.33
C GLY A 68 -10.89 -9.10 -7.66
N ARG A 69 -9.73 -8.46 -7.89
CA ARG A 69 -9.40 -7.84 -9.19
C ARG A 69 -8.63 -8.78 -10.13
N GLY A 70 -7.97 -9.81 -9.58
CA GLY A 70 -7.20 -10.78 -10.35
C GLY A 70 -7.95 -12.09 -10.61
N GLY A 71 -7.51 -12.85 -11.61
CA GLY A 71 -7.98 -14.22 -11.86
C GLY A 71 -7.46 -15.27 -10.88
N LYS A 72 -6.67 -14.88 -9.87
CA LYS A 72 -6.05 -15.80 -8.92
C LYS A 72 -6.90 -15.95 -7.66
N ALA A 73 -7.03 -17.18 -7.19
CA ALA A 73 -7.76 -17.49 -5.96
C ALA A 73 -7.13 -16.85 -4.72
N THR A 74 -7.92 -16.10 -3.97
CA THR A 74 -7.51 -15.46 -2.71
C THR A 74 -7.27 -16.51 -1.61
N LYS A 75 -6.15 -16.40 -0.89
CA LYS A 75 -5.83 -17.22 0.29
C LYS A 75 -6.60 -16.74 1.52
N TRP A 76 -7.92 -16.94 1.57
CA TRP A 76 -8.83 -16.41 2.61
C TRP A 76 -8.41 -16.72 4.06
N GLY A 77 -7.91 -17.93 4.34
CA GLY A 77 -7.42 -18.29 5.68
C GLY A 77 -6.22 -17.46 6.13
N LEU A 78 -5.31 -17.15 5.20
CA LEU A 78 -4.16 -16.29 5.48
C LEU A 78 -4.60 -14.83 5.66
N LEU A 79 -5.54 -14.36 4.84
CA LEU A 79 -6.15 -13.02 5.01
C LEU A 79 -6.77 -12.87 6.41
N LYS A 80 -7.59 -13.85 6.85
CA LYS A 80 -8.19 -13.85 8.20
C LYS A 80 -7.10 -13.72 9.27
N LYS A 81 -6.00 -14.49 9.16
CA LYS A 81 -4.87 -14.41 10.08
C LYS A 81 -4.21 -13.02 10.11
N ARG A 82 -4.10 -12.33 8.96
CA ARG A 82 -3.51 -10.98 8.88
C ARG A 82 -4.42 -9.90 9.41
N LEU A 83 -5.71 -9.99 9.15
CA LEU A 83 -6.70 -9.09 9.73
C LEU A 83 -6.72 -9.21 11.26
N LEU A 84 -6.67 -10.44 11.78
CA LEU A 84 -6.53 -10.67 13.23
C LEU A 84 -5.25 -10.05 13.80
N GLY A 85 -4.13 -10.17 13.08
CA GLY A 85 -2.84 -9.63 13.54
C GLY A 85 -2.77 -8.10 13.62
N VAL A 86 -3.66 -7.37 12.95
CA VAL A 86 -3.74 -5.90 13.07
C VAL A 86 -4.78 -5.42 14.08
N CYS A 87 -5.72 -6.29 14.46
CA CYS A 87 -6.71 -6.00 15.50
C CYS A 87 -6.03 -5.94 16.88
N PRO A 88 -6.31 -4.93 17.71
CA PRO A 88 -5.83 -4.91 19.08
C PRO A 88 -6.37 -6.11 19.87
N THR A 89 -5.55 -6.66 20.76
CA THR A 89 -6.01 -7.66 21.73
C THR A 89 -6.70 -6.96 22.89
N ALA A 90 -7.90 -7.42 23.27
CA ALA A 90 -8.59 -6.89 24.44
C ALA A 90 -7.72 -7.09 25.70
N PRO A 91 -7.57 -6.08 26.58
CA PRO A 91 -6.94 -6.29 27.87
C PRO A 91 -7.77 -7.30 28.68
N PRO A 92 -7.14 -8.19 29.48
CA PRO A 92 -7.87 -9.16 30.29
C PRO A 92 -8.83 -8.45 31.26
N ALA A 93 -9.98 -9.06 31.51
CA ALA A 93 -11.10 -8.51 32.27
C ALA A 93 -10.75 -7.99 33.69
N SER A 94 -9.58 -8.37 34.24
CA SER A 94 -9.08 -7.89 35.54
C SER A 94 -8.58 -6.44 35.53
N VAL A 95 -8.44 -5.80 34.36
CA VAL A 95 -7.94 -4.41 34.23
C VAL A 95 -9.08 -3.37 34.12
N LEU A 96 -10.34 -3.80 34.03
CA LEU A 96 -11.50 -2.92 33.85
C LEU A 96 -11.80 -1.97 35.04
N CYS A 97 -11.07 -2.06 36.16
CA CYS A 97 -11.30 -1.23 37.35
C CYS A 97 -10.33 -0.05 37.53
N ARG A 98 -9.43 0.23 36.61
CA ARG A 98 -8.54 1.39 36.75
C ARG A 98 -7.97 1.72 35.38
N PHE A 99 -8.43 2.80 34.74
CA PHE A 99 -7.69 3.71 33.86
C PHE A 99 -8.71 4.58 33.08
N GLN A 100 -9.16 5.64 33.74
CA GLN A 100 -9.52 6.87 33.02
C GLN A 100 -8.20 7.48 32.53
N PHE A 101 -8.14 7.77 31.23
CA PHE A 101 -7.12 8.58 30.55
C PHE A 101 -5.66 8.26 30.88
N CYS A 102 -5.06 7.34 30.10
CA CYS A 102 -3.62 7.33 29.90
C CYS A 102 -3.35 6.91 28.45
N PRO A 103 -2.56 7.68 27.65
CA PRO A 103 -2.20 7.26 26.31
C PRO A 103 -1.28 6.05 26.42
N GLN A 104 -1.83 4.87 26.15
CA GLN A 104 -1.04 3.65 26.07
C GLN A 104 -0.21 3.70 24.78
N GLU A 105 1.00 4.23 24.89
CA GLU A 105 2.13 3.70 24.14
C GLU A 105 2.22 2.21 24.48
N MET A 106 1.51 1.38 23.72
CA MET A 106 1.73 -0.06 23.73
C MET A 106 3.19 -0.25 23.32
N MET A 107 4.05 -0.54 24.29
CA MET A 107 5.40 -1.03 24.08
C MET A 107 5.29 -2.37 23.37
N MET A 108 5.14 -2.33 22.05
CA MET A 108 5.55 -3.40 21.17
C MET A 108 7.04 -3.58 21.45
N THR A 109 7.47 -4.79 21.77
CA THR A 109 8.89 -5.13 21.77
C THR A 109 9.44 -4.71 20.40
N ASP A 110 10.28 -3.68 20.39
CA ASP A 110 10.90 -3.08 19.20
C ASP A 110 11.97 -4.04 18.64
N GLN A 111 11.58 -5.27 18.32
CA GLN A 111 12.41 -6.18 17.57
C GLN A 111 12.41 -5.68 16.13
N LYS A 112 13.43 -4.89 15.80
CA LYS A 112 13.70 -4.46 14.43
C LYS A 112 13.69 -5.70 13.51
N PRO A 113 12.90 -5.70 12.43
CA PRO A 113 12.79 -6.86 11.56
C PRO A 113 14.16 -7.30 11.02
N GLN A 114 14.45 -8.60 11.07
CA GLN A 114 15.69 -9.11 10.50
C GLN A 114 15.67 -9.02 8.97
N VAL A 115 16.72 -8.44 8.38
CA VAL A 115 16.90 -8.36 6.93
C VAL A 115 17.68 -9.59 6.44
N PHE A 116 17.26 -10.09 5.28
CA PHE A 116 17.91 -11.20 4.59
C PHE A 116 18.31 -10.77 3.20
N LEU A 117 19.47 -11.25 2.76
CA LEU A 117 19.92 -11.15 1.38
C LEU A 117 19.54 -12.45 0.66
N LEU A 118 18.60 -12.32 -0.28
CA LEU A 118 18.28 -13.35 -1.26
C LEU A 118 19.15 -13.08 -2.50
N LYS A 119 20.12 -13.95 -2.75
CA LYS A 119 20.92 -13.97 -3.97
C LYS A 119 20.26 -14.92 -4.96
N PHE A 120 20.08 -14.46 -6.17
CA PHE A 120 19.34 -15.17 -7.20
C PHE A 120 20.14 -15.14 -8.51
N CYS A 121 20.34 -16.31 -9.12
CA CYS A 121 20.98 -16.42 -10.44
C CYS A 121 20.09 -17.23 -11.39
N CYS A 122 19.82 -16.67 -12.57
CA CYS A 122 18.94 -17.27 -13.57
C CYS A 122 19.32 -16.78 -14.98
N PHE A 123 18.94 -17.53 -16.02
CA PHE A 123 18.99 -17.00 -17.39
C PHE A 123 17.96 -15.88 -17.56
N ASP A 124 18.37 -14.78 -18.23
CA ASP A 124 17.48 -13.64 -18.42
C ASP A 124 16.30 -13.99 -19.34
N ARG A 125 15.14 -13.42 -19.03
CA ARG A 125 13.95 -13.46 -19.88
C ARG A 125 13.02 -12.31 -19.56
N ASN A 126 12.22 -11.92 -20.56
CA ASN A 126 11.18 -10.90 -20.35
C ASN A 126 10.27 -11.26 -19.16
N GLY A 127 10.09 -10.30 -18.26
CA GLY A 127 9.25 -10.46 -17.07
C GLY A 127 9.85 -11.30 -15.93
N LEU A 128 11.13 -11.70 -15.99
CA LEU A 128 11.79 -12.46 -14.94
C LEU A 128 11.64 -11.79 -13.55
N LEU A 129 11.97 -10.50 -13.46
CA LEU A 129 11.88 -9.75 -12.21
C LEU A 129 10.45 -9.69 -11.66
N HIS A 130 9.45 -9.60 -12.53
CA HIS A 130 8.05 -9.64 -12.12
C HIS A 130 7.69 -11.00 -11.53
N ASP A 131 8.08 -12.10 -12.18
CA ASP A 131 7.77 -13.45 -11.71
C ASP A 131 8.40 -13.73 -10.34
N VAL A 132 9.65 -13.28 -10.13
CA VAL A 132 10.32 -13.33 -8.81
C VAL A 132 9.58 -12.47 -7.79
N THR A 133 9.26 -11.22 -8.14
CA THR A 133 8.53 -10.29 -7.26
C THR A 133 7.16 -10.83 -6.88
N GLN A 134 6.48 -11.51 -7.80
CA GLN A 134 5.21 -12.18 -7.56
C GLN A 134 5.36 -13.29 -6.52
N VAL A 135 6.35 -14.17 -6.65
CA VAL A 135 6.62 -15.23 -5.65
C VAL A 135 6.91 -14.63 -4.28
N LEU A 136 7.78 -13.61 -4.21
CA LEU A 136 8.12 -12.95 -2.94
C LEU A 136 6.88 -12.32 -2.29
N CYS A 137 6.04 -11.64 -3.08
CA CYS A 137 4.78 -11.06 -2.61
C CYS A 137 3.81 -12.13 -2.09
N GLU A 138 3.62 -13.24 -2.82
CA GLU A 138 2.75 -14.34 -2.42
C GLU A 138 3.22 -15.10 -1.17
N MET A 139 4.53 -15.07 -0.95
CA MET A 139 5.18 -15.57 0.25
C MET A 139 5.15 -14.55 1.40
N GLU A 140 4.65 -13.32 1.21
CA GLU A 140 4.67 -12.24 2.20
C GLU A 140 6.07 -11.77 2.61
N LEU A 141 7.01 -11.89 1.67
CA LEU A 141 8.35 -11.34 1.76
C LEU A 141 8.33 -9.92 1.17
N THR A 142 8.73 -8.94 1.98
CA THR A 142 8.78 -7.53 1.58
C THR A 142 10.16 -7.22 1.04
N ILE A 143 10.23 -6.63 -0.14
CA ILE A 143 11.48 -6.21 -0.77
C ILE A 143 11.81 -4.80 -0.29
N LEU A 144 12.96 -4.64 0.37
CA LEU A 144 13.48 -3.35 0.82
C LEU A 144 14.37 -2.68 -0.23
N LYS A 145 15.15 -3.49 -0.94
CA LYS A 145 16.08 -3.04 -1.99
C LYS A 145 16.32 -4.17 -2.96
N VAL A 146 16.41 -3.83 -4.24
CA VAL A 146 16.85 -4.75 -5.30
C VAL A 146 18.14 -4.20 -5.88
N LYS A 147 19.00 -5.09 -6.35
CA LYS A 147 20.03 -4.77 -7.34
C LYS A 147 19.95 -5.84 -8.40
N VAL A 148 19.60 -5.44 -9.61
CA VAL A 148 19.55 -6.30 -10.79
C VAL A 148 20.84 -6.09 -11.57
N SER A 149 21.46 -7.17 -12.01
CA SER A 149 22.65 -7.10 -12.84
C SER A 149 22.66 -8.23 -13.86
N THR A 150 22.91 -7.91 -15.12
CA THR A 150 23.02 -8.90 -16.20
C THR A 150 24.49 -9.08 -16.56
N THR A 151 24.97 -10.32 -16.52
CA THR A 151 26.34 -10.67 -16.88
C THR A 151 26.48 -10.81 -18.41
N PRO A 152 27.69 -10.62 -18.98
CA PRO A 152 27.91 -10.67 -20.43
C PRO A 152 27.54 -12.00 -21.12
N ASP A 153 27.42 -13.07 -20.34
CA ASP A 153 26.99 -14.40 -20.79
C ASP A 153 25.46 -14.59 -20.78
N GLY A 154 24.68 -13.52 -20.55
CA GLY A 154 23.21 -13.53 -20.59
C GLY A 154 22.53 -14.07 -19.33
N ARG A 155 23.28 -14.25 -18.23
CA ARG A 155 22.71 -14.58 -16.91
C ARG A 155 22.39 -13.30 -16.14
N VAL A 156 21.41 -13.39 -15.25
CA VAL A 156 21.06 -12.33 -14.31
C VAL A 156 21.51 -12.76 -12.93
N ILE A 157 22.18 -11.86 -12.21
CA ILE A 157 22.50 -11.97 -10.79
C ILE A 157 21.74 -10.87 -10.07
N ASP A 158 20.67 -11.26 -9.40
CA ASP A 158 19.83 -10.36 -8.62
C ASP A 158 20.11 -10.51 -7.12
N LEU A 159 20.16 -9.38 -6.45
CA LEU A 159 20.32 -9.27 -5.01
C LEU A 159 19.08 -8.60 -4.44
N PHE A 160 18.27 -9.35 -3.71
CA PHE A 160 17.09 -8.83 -3.01
C PHE A 160 17.37 -8.74 -1.53
N PHE A 161 17.26 -7.54 -0.97
CA PHE A 161 17.23 -7.32 0.47
C PHE A 161 15.77 -7.39 0.91
N ILE A 162 15.43 -8.42 1.68
CA ILE A 162 14.04 -8.73 2.02
C ILE A 162 13.83 -8.88 3.53
N THR A 163 12.60 -8.63 3.97
CA THR A 163 12.10 -8.97 5.31
C THR A 163 10.92 -9.93 5.20
N ASP A 164 10.69 -10.73 6.24
CA ASP A 164 9.57 -11.68 6.27
C ASP A 164 8.48 -11.19 7.20
N THR A 165 7.29 -10.93 6.66
CA THR A 165 6.11 -10.54 7.44
C THR A 165 5.66 -11.66 8.40
N ARG A 166 6.08 -12.90 8.16
CA ARG A 166 5.87 -14.02 9.10
C ARG A 166 6.93 -14.08 10.19
N GLU A 167 8.05 -13.37 10.04
CA GLU A 167 9.21 -13.45 10.92
C GLU A 167 9.80 -14.87 11.03
N LEU A 168 9.61 -15.72 10.01
CA LEU A 168 10.04 -17.12 10.03
C LEU A 168 11.25 -17.40 9.12
N LEU A 169 11.71 -16.41 8.33
CA LEU A 169 12.78 -16.61 7.33
C LEU A 169 14.15 -16.93 7.94
N HIS A 170 14.33 -16.74 9.24
CA HIS A 170 15.48 -17.25 9.98
C HIS A 170 15.52 -18.80 10.02
N THR A 171 14.36 -19.45 9.91
CA THR A 171 14.24 -20.93 9.95
C THR A 171 14.63 -21.56 8.61
N ARG A 172 15.27 -22.74 8.69
CA ARG A 172 15.65 -23.52 7.50
C ARG A 172 14.43 -23.89 6.63
N LYS A 173 13.35 -24.33 7.27
CA LYS A 173 12.09 -24.71 6.59
C LYS A 173 11.54 -23.57 5.73
N ARG A 174 11.45 -22.35 6.27
CA ARG A 174 10.93 -21.19 5.54
C ARG A 174 11.82 -20.79 4.35
N LYS A 175 13.14 -20.93 4.50
CA LYS A 175 14.10 -20.70 3.40
C LYS A 175 13.93 -21.73 2.29
N GLU A 176 13.84 -23.02 2.64
CA GLU A 176 13.62 -24.11 1.68
C GLU A 176 12.29 -23.93 0.94
N GLU A 177 11.19 -23.67 1.67
CA GLU A 177 9.89 -23.35 1.05
C GLU A 177 9.99 -22.20 0.05
N THR A 178 10.71 -21.13 0.39
CA THR A 178 10.90 -19.97 -0.52
C THR A 178 11.67 -20.35 -1.79
N LYS A 179 12.74 -21.14 -1.65
CA LYS A 179 13.51 -21.64 -2.79
C LYS A 179 12.68 -22.55 -3.69
N ASP A 180 11.88 -23.43 -3.10
CA ASP A 180 11.02 -24.36 -3.85
C ASP A 180 9.96 -23.62 -4.65
N HIS A 181 9.34 -22.58 -4.06
CA HIS A 181 8.38 -21.74 -4.79
C HIS A 181 9.05 -20.99 -5.95
N LEU A 182 10.24 -20.40 -5.74
CA LEU A 182 10.99 -19.75 -6.81
C LEU A 182 11.33 -20.75 -7.93
N LYS A 183 11.83 -21.94 -7.56
CA LYS A 183 12.16 -22.99 -8.53
C LYS A 183 10.94 -23.48 -9.31
N SER A 184 9.77 -23.56 -8.67
CA SER A 184 8.53 -23.99 -9.34
C SER A 184 8.09 -23.05 -10.47
N ILE A 185 8.36 -21.75 -10.35
CA ILE A 185 7.99 -20.73 -11.33
C ILE A 185 9.06 -20.54 -12.40
N LEU A 186 10.33 -20.68 -12.01
CA LEU A 186 11.47 -20.39 -12.88
C LEU A 186 11.99 -21.64 -13.61
N GLY A 187 11.64 -22.83 -13.13
CA GLY A 187 12.06 -24.10 -13.73
C GLY A 187 13.59 -24.24 -13.79
N ASP A 188 14.05 -24.84 -14.88
CA ASP A 188 15.47 -25.14 -15.11
C ASP A 188 16.31 -23.89 -15.43
N SER A 189 15.68 -22.73 -15.64
CA SER A 189 16.40 -21.47 -15.87
C SER A 189 17.11 -20.97 -14.61
N MET A 190 16.68 -21.39 -13.42
CA MET A 190 17.27 -21.00 -12.14
C MET A 190 18.52 -21.84 -11.84
N THR A 191 19.68 -21.18 -11.79
CA THR A 191 20.97 -21.84 -11.55
C THR A 191 21.34 -21.86 -10.06
N SER A 192 21.07 -20.79 -9.31
CA SER A 192 21.31 -20.76 -7.88
C SER A 192 20.35 -19.82 -7.13
N CYS A 193 20.09 -20.14 -5.86
CA CYS A 193 19.32 -19.30 -4.95
C CYS A 193 19.81 -19.51 -3.51
N GLU A 194 20.24 -18.42 -2.88
CA GLU A 194 20.82 -18.41 -1.54
C GLU A 194 20.12 -17.37 -0.68
N ILE A 195 19.86 -17.68 0.59
CA ILE A 195 19.19 -16.78 1.53
C ILE A 195 20.02 -16.69 2.81
N GLU A 196 20.66 -15.55 3.00
CA GLU A 196 21.58 -15.30 4.10
C GLU A 196 21.05 -14.16 4.98
N PRO A 197 21.15 -14.27 6.32
CA PRO A 197 20.86 -13.11 7.17
C PRO A 197 21.90 -12.02 6.93
N THR A 198 21.48 -10.77 6.90
CA THR A 198 22.42 -9.64 6.81
C THR A 198 22.80 -9.13 8.19
N SER A 199 24.04 -8.66 8.34
CA SER A 199 24.53 -8.05 9.59
C SER A 199 24.16 -6.56 9.74
N GLY A 200 23.69 -5.91 8.67
CA GLY A 200 23.35 -4.48 8.68
C GLY A 200 21.99 -4.17 9.29
N GLU A 201 21.84 -2.97 9.83
CA GLU A 201 20.54 -2.45 10.27
C GLU A 201 19.64 -2.16 9.07
N ILE A 202 18.32 -2.37 9.22
CA ILE A 202 17.31 -2.06 8.18
C ILE A 202 17.48 -0.65 7.60
N THR A 203 17.76 0.33 8.45
CA THR A 203 17.95 1.74 8.09
C THR A 203 19.00 1.93 7.00
N THR A 204 20.08 1.14 7.02
CA THR A 204 21.14 1.19 6.01
C THR A 204 20.68 0.72 4.63
N TYR A 205 19.75 -0.23 4.57
CA TYR A 205 19.21 -0.76 3.32
C TYR A 205 18.08 0.11 2.77
N LEU A 206 17.34 0.79 3.65
CA LEU A 206 16.29 1.73 3.28
C LEU A 206 16.83 3.08 2.83
N GLN A 207 18.04 3.46 3.24
CA GLN A 207 18.63 4.74 2.84
C GLN A 207 18.89 4.73 1.33
N ALA A 208 18.12 5.54 0.61
CA ALA A 208 18.24 5.66 -0.83
C ALA A 208 19.53 6.39 -1.23
N SER A 209 19.93 6.27 -2.50
CA SER A 209 20.90 7.20 -3.08
C SER A 209 20.43 8.65 -2.85
N PRO A 210 21.31 9.56 -2.36
CA PRO A 210 20.92 10.93 -2.04
C PRO A 210 20.56 11.77 -3.28
N PHE A 211 20.84 11.27 -4.49
CA PHE A 211 20.64 12.01 -5.74
C PHE A 211 19.31 11.67 -6.40
N LEU A 212 18.27 12.45 -6.09
CA LEU A 212 17.12 12.64 -6.97
C LEU A 212 17.39 13.89 -7.83
N PRO A 213 17.24 13.83 -9.17
CA PRO A 213 17.37 15.01 -10.02
C PRO A 213 16.44 16.13 -9.54
N PRO A 214 16.90 17.38 -9.48
CA PRO A 214 16.08 18.51 -9.04
C PRO A 214 14.76 18.62 -9.80
N GLU A 215 14.80 18.38 -11.12
CA GLU A 215 13.65 18.44 -12.03
C GLU A 215 12.56 17.43 -11.61
N ILE A 216 12.98 16.24 -11.19
CA ILE A 216 12.09 15.18 -10.71
C ILE A 216 11.58 15.49 -9.31
N SER A 217 12.43 16.06 -8.45
CA SER A 217 12.03 16.36 -7.08
C SER A 217 10.88 17.36 -7.06
N GLU A 218 10.91 18.37 -7.94
CA GLU A 218 9.80 19.32 -8.04
C GLU A 218 8.54 18.67 -8.63
N GLU A 219 8.64 17.89 -9.71
CA GLU A 219 7.46 17.26 -10.34
C GLU A 219 6.84 16.13 -9.49
N ILE A 220 7.69 15.26 -8.93
CA ILE A 220 7.27 14.14 -8.10
C ILE A 220 6.92 14.60 -6.70
N PHE A 221 7.44 15.67 -6.12
CA PHE A 221 7.07 16.06 -4.75
C PHE A 221 6.23 17.32 -4.64
N ASN A 222 5.76 17.89 -5.76
CA ASN A 222 4.80 19.01 -5.69
C ASN A 222 3.51 18.60 -4.96
N LEU A 223 3.26 19.19 -3.80
CA LEU A 223 2.12 18.87 -2.94
C LEU A 223 0.86 19.69 -3.27
N GLU A 224 0.95 20.60 -4.23
CA GLU A 224 -0.18 21.42 -4.67
C GLU A 224 -0.92 20.76 -5.84
N LEU A 225 -2.25 20.93 -5.89
CA LEU A 225 -3.04 20.59 -7.08
C LEU A 225 -2.60 21.54 -8.21
N PRO A 226 -2.16 21.04 -9.37
CA PRO A 226 -1.78 21.91 -10.48
C PRO A 226 -2.96 22.81 -10.89
N LYS A 227 -2.78 24.14 -10.84
CA LYS A 227 -3.80 25.13 -11.24
C LYS A 227 -4.19 25.02 -12.72
N GLU A 228 -3.33 24.40 -13.54
CA GLU A 228 -3.45 24.26 -15.00
C GLU A 228 -4.34 23.07 -15.45
N LEU A 229 -4.89 22.29 -14.52
CA LEU A 229 -5.77 21.13 -14.81
C LEU A 229 -7.11 21.46 -15.51
N LEU A 230 -7.36 22.72 -15.84
CA LEU A 230 -8.49 23.14 -16.65
C LEU A 230 -8.27 22.97 -18.16
N LYS A 231 -7.02 22.77 -18.63
CA LYS A 231 -6.73 22.65 -20.08
C LYS A 231 -5.56 21.71 -20.37
N GLY A 232 -5.86 20.52 -20.90
CA GLY A 232 -4.91 19.74 -21.70
C GLY A 232 -4.30 18.50 -21.05
N SER A 233 -5.10 17.44 -20.90
CA SER A 233 -4.66 16.04 -20.75
C SER A 233 -5.73 15.15 -21.40
N HIS A 234 -5.34 14.06 -22.05
CA HIS A 234 -6.27 13.09 -22.65
C HIS A 234 -7.15 12.36 -21.61
N TYR A 235 -6.75 12.40 -20.34
CA TYR A 235 -7.62 12.10 -19.20
C TYR A 235 -7.85 13.40 -18.45
N LYS A 236 -9.08 13.92 -18.44
CA LYS A 236 -9.49 14.95 -17.47
C LYS A 236 -9.79 14.22 -16.16
N PRO A 237 -8.89 14.20 -15.17
CA PRO A 237 -9.16 13.44 -13.97
C PRO A 237 -10.20 14.21 -13.19
N TYR A 238 -11.28 13.55 -12.79
CA TYR A 238 -12.29 14.15 -11.93
C TYR A 238 -11.59 14.59 -10.63
N VAL A 239 -11.65 15.88 -10.34
CA VAL A 239 -11.10 16.41 -9.09
C VAL A 239 -11.99 15.92 -7.95
N PRO A 240 -11.45 15.19 -6.96
CA PRO A 240 -12.21 14.72 -5.82
C PRO A 240 -12.92 15.89 -5.12
N ASN A 241 -14.22 15.75 -4.89
CA ASN A 241 -14.97 16.71 -4.08
C ASN A 241 -14.87 16.27 -2.62
N VAL A 242 -14.46 17.20 -1.75
CA VAL A 242 -14.38 16.98 -0.30
C VAL A 242 -15.09 18.15 0.36
N THR A 243 -16.17 17.85 1.07
CA THR A 243 -16.98 18.83 1.82
C THR A 243 -17.01 18.46 3.29
N VAL A 244 -17.20 19.47 4.14
CA VAL A 244 -17.28 19.28 5.59
C VAL A 244 -18.57 19.92 6.10
N ASP A 245 -19.28 19.19 6.94
CA ASP A 245 -20.47 19.65 7.63
C ASP A 245 -20.34 19.45 9.15
N ASN A 246 -20.32 20.56 9.89
CA ASN A 246 -20.29 20.57 11.36
C ASN A 246 -21.67 20.75 12.00
N SER A 247 -22.75 20.80 11.22
CA SER A 247 -24.13 21.03 11.67
C SER A 247 -24.94 19.75 11.89
N LEU A 248 -24.67 18.69 11.12
CA LEU A 248 -25.46 17.44 11.13
C LEU A 248 -25.31 16.59 12.41
N SER A 249 -24.21 16.77 13.15
CA SER A 249 -23.98 16.11 14.43
C SER A 249 -23.59 17.15 15.47
N PRO A 250 -24.04 17.08 16.73
CA PRO A 250 -23.58 18.00 17.77
C PRO A 250 -22.12 17.72 18.20
N GLY A 251 -21.62 16.50 18.03
CA GLY A 251 -20.31 16.05 18.52
C GLY A 251 -19.25 15.74 17.47
N HIS A 252 -19.62 15.58 16.19
CA HIS A 252 -18.70 15.10 15.14
C HIS A 252 -18.65 16.05 13.95
N SER A 253 -17.51 16.10 13.27
CA SER A 253 -17.38 16.72 11.95
C SER A 253 -17.70 15.67 10.90
N LEU A 254 -18.64 15.93 10.00
CA LEU A 254 -18.90 15.05 8.85
C LEU A 254 -18.01 15.48 7.68
N ILE A 255 -17.15 14.59 7.22
CA ILE A 255 -16.39 14.74 5.97
C ILE A 255 -17.07 13.89 4.91
N GLN A 256 -17.49 14.52 3.82
CA GLN A 256 -18.09 13.83 2.69
C GLN A 256 -17.15 13.91 1.48
N ILE A 257 -16.96 12.78 0.83
CA ILE A 257 -16.01 12.63 -0.25
C ILE A 257 -16.73 11.99 -1.44
N ILE A 258 -16.57 12.61 -2.61
CA ILE A 258 -17.03 12.08 -3.89
C ILE A 258 -15.85 12.05 -4.85
N CYS A 259 -15.50 10.88 -5.37
CA CYS A 259 -14.36 10.69 -6.27
C CYS A 259 -14.54 9.49 -7.20
N HIS A 260 -13.64 9.29 -8.17
CA HIS A 260 -13.58 8.04 -8.90
C HIS A 260 -12.97 6.93 -8.06
N ASP A 261 -13.43 5.70 -8.27
CA ASP A 261 -12.80 4.54 -7.65
C ASP A 261 -11.41 4.29 -8.24
N HIS A 262 -10.53 3.82 -7.38
CA HIS A 262 -9.25 3.26 -7.77
C HIS A 262 -8.81 2.22 -6.76
N LYS A 263 -7.92 1.32 -7.19
CA LYS A 263 -7.30 0.31 -6.34
C LYS A 263 -6.79 1.00 -5.07
N GLY A 264 -7.19 0.54 -3.90
CA GLY A 264 -6.69 1.09 -2.63
C GLY A 264 -7.26 2.44 -2.18
N LEU A 265 -8.32 2.98 -2.81
CA LEU A 265 -8.91 4.27 -2.45
C LEU A 265 -9.20 4.41 -0.94
N LEU A 266 -9.84 3.42 -0.32
CA LEU A 266 -10.15 3.49 1.11
C LEU A 266 -8.89 3.53 1.99
N TYR A 267 -7.82 2.84 1.59
CA TYR A 267 -6.53 2.92 2.26
C TYR A 267 -5.93 4.33 2.15
N ASP A 268 -5.97 4.93 0.96
CA ASP A 268 -5.42 6.27 0.73
C ASP A 268 -6.15 7.32 1.59
N VAL A 269 -7.48 7.22 1.73
CA VAL A 269 -8.30 8.10 2.59
C VAL A 269 -8.01 7.85 4.07
N MET A 270 -8.05 6.59 4.52
CA MET A 270 -7.85 6.23 5.93
C MET A 270 -6.43 6.54 6.42
N ARG A 271 -5.43 6.45 5.54
CA ARG A 271 -4.06 6.89 5.82
C ARG A 271 -4.00 8.37 6.15
N VAL A 272 -4.68 9.22 5.37
CA VAL A 272 -4.69 10.67 5.63
C VAL A 272 -5.30 10.96 7.01
N LEU A 273 -6.40 10.29 7.36
CA LEU A 273 -6.98 10.44 8.70
C LEU A 273 -6.00 10.00 9.80
N LYS A 274 -5.32 8.86 9.62
CA LYS A 274 -4.31 8.34 10.54
C LYS A 274 -3.14 9.32 10.70
N ASP A 275 -2.58 9.83 9.61
CA ASP A 275 -1.45 10.76 9.61
C ASP A 275 -1.79 12.11 10.28
N TYR A 276 -3.06 12.51 10.26
CA TYR A 276 -3.56 13.72 10.92
C TYR A 276 -4.09 13.47 12.35
N ASN A 277 -3.96 12.24 12.87
CA ASN A 277 -4.51 11.83 14.16
C ASN A 277 -6.01 12.13 14.30
N ILE A 278 -6.76 11.86 13.24
CA ILE A 278 -8.22 12.02 13.22
C ILE A 278 -8.87 10.67 13.47
N GLN A 279 -9.73 10.61 14.48
CA GLN A 279 -10.44 9.39 14.83
C GLN A 279 -11.77 9.32 14.08
N LEU A 280 -12.02 8.16 13.45
CA LEU A 280 -13.30 7.84 12.84
C LEU A 280 -14.26 7.37 13.93
N SER A 281 -15.47 7.90 13.98
CA SER A 281 -16.55 7.43 14.88
C SER A 281 -17.60 6.61 14.12
N TYR A 282 -17.95 7.07 12.93
CA TYR A 282 -18.78 6.33 11.99
C TYR A 282 -18.31 6.60 10.57
N GLY A 283 -18.27 5.57 9.72
CA GLY A 283 -17.86 5.67 8.34
C GLY A 283 -18.75 4.84 7.44
N ARG A 284 -19.13 5.40 6.29
CA ARG A 284 -19.78 4.69 5.20
C ARG A 284 -18.97 4.90 3.94
N PHE A 285 -18.75 3.82 3.20
CA PHE A 285 -18.06 3.81 1.92
C PHE A 285 -18.92 3.03 0.93
N TYR A 286 -19.10 3.57 -0.27
CA TYR A 286 -19.83 2.90 -1.33
C TYR A 286 -19.26 3.25 -2.70
N THR A 287 -18.97 2.23 -3.50
CA THR A 287 -18.63 2.36 -4.91
C THR A 287 -19.84 2.01 -5.77
N SER A 288 -20.27 2.97 -6.57
CA SER A 288 -21.34 2.76 -7.55
C SER A 288 -20.85 1.90 -8.74
N PRO A 289 -21.76 1.23 -9.46
CA PRO A 289 -21.40 0.48 -10.68
C PRO A 289 -20.77 1.33 -11.79
N LYS A 290 -20.93 2.67 -11.74
CA LYS A 290 -20.34 3.61 -12.69
C LYS A 290 -18.91 4.02 -12.31
N GLY A 291 -18.34 3.44 -11.25
CA GLY A 291 -16.99 3.76 -10.78
C GLY A 291 -16.87 5.09 -10.04
N MET A 292 -18.00 5.67 -9.58
CA MET A 292 -18.01 6.78 -8.63
C MET A 292 -18.11 6.24 -7.20
N CYS A 293 -17.30 6.78 -6.30
CA CYS A 293 -17.28 6.46 -4.89
C CYS A 293 -17.85 7.61 -4.07
N GLU A 294 -18.64 7.25 -3.06
CA GLU A 294 -19.16 8.14 -2.03
C GLU A 294 -18.67 7.65 -0.67
N ILE A 295 -18.07 8.55 0.11
CA ILE A 295 -17.55 8.25 1.44
C ILE A 295 -18.04 9.32 2.42
N ASP A 296 -18.75 8.89 3.45
CA ASP A 296 -19.21 9.74 4.55
C ASP A 296 -18.49 9.32 5.84
N LEU A 297 -17.76 10.26 6.45
CA LEU A 297 -16.92 9.99 7.62
C LEU A 297 -17.28 10.97 8.74
N PHE A 298 -17.89 10.49 9.81
CA PHE A 298 -18.06 11.24 11.05
C PHE A 298 -16.79 11.06 11.87
N VAL A 299 -16.09 12.18 12.08
CA VAL A 299 -14.77 12.18 12.69
C VAL A 299 -14.67 13.17 13.85
N VAL A 300 -13.71 12.91 14.73
CA VAL A 300 -13.29 13.79 15.83
C VAL A 300 -11.77 13.92 15.87
N GLN A 301 -11.29 14.99 16.49
CA GLN A 301 -9.87 15.13 16.85
C GLN A 301 -9.53 14.18 18.01
N MET A 302 -8.23 14.03 18.29
CA MET A 302 -7.72 13.25 19.43
C MET A 302 -8.28 13.67 20.79
N ASP A 303 -8.67 14.93 20.94
CA ASP A 303 -9.29 15.45 22.16
C ASP A 303 -10.78 15.10 22.29
N GLY A 304 -11.35 14.36 21.32
CA GLY A 304 -12.75 13.98 21.27
C GLY A 304 -13.69 15.06 20.74
N HIS A 305 -13.18 16.22 20.32
CA HIS A 305 -13.99 17.33 19.82
C HIS A 305 -14.02 17.37 18.28
N LYS A 306 -15.00 18.09 17.76
CA LYS A 306 -15.07 18.44 16.34
C LYS A 306 -13.83 19.20 15.87
N ILE A 307 -13.59 19.15 14.57
CA ILE A 307 -12.64 20.04 13.92
C ILE A 307 -13.34 21.38 13.65
N ILE A 308 -13.17 22.34 14.56
CA ILE A 308 -13.77 23.69 14.48
C ILE A 308 -12.84 24.67 13.75
N ASP A 309 -11.53 24.43 13.82
CA ASP A 309 -10.52 25.28 13.20
C ASP A 309 -10.56 25.16 11.67
N ASP A 310 -10.95 26.25 11.00
CA ASP A 310 -11.06 26.34 9.54
C ASP A 310 -9.73 26.08 8.82
N SER A 311 -8.60 26.44 9.43
CA SER A 311 -7.28 26.21 8.84
C SER A 311 -6.92 24.72 8.86
N LYS A 312 -7.22 24.02 9.96
CA LYS A 312 -7.06 22.56 10.06
C LYS A 312 -8.00 21.84 9.10
N LEU A 313 -9.26 22.25 9.02
CA LEU A 313 -10.23 21.68 8.08
C LEU A 313 -9.78 21.85 6.64
N LYS A 314 -9.35 23.05 6.26
CA LYS A 314 -8.84 23.33 4.92
C LYS A 314 -7.62 22.47 4.60
N ALA A 315 -6.64 22.41 5.50
CA ALA A 315 -5.43 21.59 5.32
C ALA A 315 -5.76 20.09 5.16
N LEU A 316 -6.71 19.57 5.94
CA LEU A 316 -7.18 18.19 5.82
C LEU A 316 -7.88 17.95 4.48
N CYS A 317 -8.80 18.83 4.08
CA CYS A 317 -9.53 18.70 2.82
C CYS A 317 -8.60 18.76 1.61
N ASP A 318 -7.68 19.73 1.59
CA ASP A 318 -6.68 19.85 0.53
C ASP A 318 -5.80 18.60 0.47
N ARG A 319 -5.46 18.03 1.63
CA ARG A 319 -4.70 16.78 1.68
C ARG A 319 -5.49 15.60 1.13
N LEU A 320 -6.74 15.41 1.56
CA LEU A 320 -7.62 14.35 1.06
C LEU A 320 -7.78 14.45 -0.46
N ARG A 321 -8.03 15.66 -0.99
CA ARG A 321 -8.13 15.90 -2.45
C ARG A 321 -6.85 15.47 -3.17
N MET A 322 -5.68 15.88 -2.67
CA MET A 322 -4.40 15.52 -3.28
C MET A 322 -4.14 14.02 -3.29
N GLU A 323 -4.37 13.34 -2.19
CA GLU A 323 -4.07 11.91 -2.04
C GLU A 323 -5.04 11.03 -2.82
N MET A 324 -6.28 11.47 -3.05
CA MET A 324 -7.19 10.78 -3.97
C MET A 324 -6.90 11.09 -5.44
N TYR A 325 -6.44 12.31 -5.74
CA TYR A 325 -6.13 12.72 -7.10
C TYR A 325 -4.82 12.08 -7.63
N LYS A 326 -3.78 12.03 -6.79
CA LYS A 326 -2.46 11.49 -7.14
C LYS A 326 -1.85 10.70 -5.96
N PRO A 327 -2.45 9.54 -5.59
CA PRO A 327 -1.98 8.72 -4.45
C PRO A 327 -0.58 8.16 -4.66
N LEU A 328 -0.22 7.93 -5.92
CA LEU A 328 1.11 7.50 -6.36
C LEU A 328 1.58 8.44 -7.45
N ARG A 329 2.89 8.65 -7.51
CA ARG A 329 3.48 9.64 -8.43
C ARG A 329 4.46 8.95 -9.33
N VAL A 330 4.20 9.01 -10.63
CA VAL A 330 4.98 8.33 -11.66
C VAL A 330 5.60 9.38 -12.57
N ALA A 331 6.90 9.25 -12.84
CA ALA A 331 7.61 10.06 -13.83
C ALA A 331 8.65 9.20 -14.55
N VAL A 332 8.98 9.58 -15.78
CA VAL A 332 10.07 8.97 -16.55
C VAL A 332 11.05 10.07 -16.93
N VAL A 333 12.33 9.84 -16.70
CA VAL A 333 13.38 10.80 -17.03
C VAL A 333 14.49 10.14 -17.83
N ASN A 334 14.97 10.88 -18.83
CA ASN A 334 16.09 10.49 -19.64
C ASN A 334 17.36 11.20 -19.13
N ARG A 335 18.42 10.43 -18.87
CA ARG A 335 19.76 10.92 -18.50
C ARG A 335 20.80 10.55 -19.56
N GLY A 336 20.55 10.88 -20.81
CA GLY A 336 21.44 10.57 -21.92
C GLY A 336 21.10 9.21 -22.56
N PRO A 337 21.95 8.17 -22.43
CA PRO A 337 21.61 6.83 -22.92
C PRO A 337 20.65 6.08 -21.99
N ASP A 338 20.46 6.56 -20.76
CA ASP A 338 19.74 5.85 -19.69
C ASP A 338 18.34 6.45 -19.48
N THR A 339 17.31 5.60 -19.56
CA THR A 339 15.92 5.96 -19.23
C THR A 339 15.54 5.41 -17.85
N GLU A 340 15.12 6.30 -16.94
CA GLU A 340 14.74 5.94 -15.56
C GLU A 340 13.25 6.20 -15.31
N LEU A 341 12.53 5.16 -14.87
CA LEU A 341 11.19 5.25 -14.31
C LEU A 341 11.27 5.46 -12.80
N PHE A 342 10.54 6.47 -12.32
CA PHE A 342 10.36 6.76 -10.91
C PHE A 342 8.90 6.55 -10.51
N VAL A 343 8.70 5.82 -9.42
CA VAL A 343 7.40 5.72 -8.75
C VAL A 343 7.58 6.09 -7.29
N ALA A 344 6.89 7.13 -6.82
CA ALA A 344 6.90 7.53 -5.42
C ALA A 344 5.61 7.10 -4.72
N ASN A 345 5.79 6.34 -3.64
CA ASN A 345 4.75 5.79 -2.78
C ASN A 345 4.79 6.52 -1.43
N PRO A 346 3.75 7.28 -1.05
CA PRO A 346 3.68 7.86 0.28
C PRO A 346 3.75 6.80 1.38
N VAL A 347 4.51 7.09 2.43
CA VAL A 347 4.67 6.20 3.59
C VAL A 347 3.92 6.78 4.79
N GLU A 348 3.15 5.94 5.48
CA GLU A 348 2.52 6.27 6.76
C GLU A 348 3.57 6.58 7.82
N LEU A 349 3.18 7.26 8.90
CA LEU A 349 4.03 7.40 10.11
C LEU A 349 4.51 6.06 10.71
N SER A 350 3.79 4.97 10.42
CA SER A 350 4.18 3.61 10.83
C SER A 350 5.33 3.00 9.99
N GLY A 351 5.85 3.76 9.02
CA GLY A 351 6.87 3.31 8.08
C GLY A 351 6.34 2.33 7.02
N LYS A 352 5.03 2.27 6.81
CA LYS A 352 4.41 1.40 5.81
C LYS A 352 3.84 2.23 4.66
N GLY A 353 4.23 1.90 3.43
CA GLY A 353 3.63 2.45 2.22
C GLY A 353 2.48 1.57 1.72
N ARG A 354 1.87 2.01 0.62
CA ARG A 354 0.91 1.21 -0.14
C ARG A 354 1.55 -0.13 -0.55
N PRO A 355 0.88 -1.27 -0.32
CA PRO A 355 1.43 -2.57 -0.68
C PRO A 355 1.43 -2.79 -2.20
N ARG A 356 2.28 -3.72 -2.66
CA ARG A 356 2.33 -4.23 -4.04
C ARG A 356 2.69 -3.23 -5.14
N VAL A 357 3.18 -2.04 -4.80
CA VAL A 357 3.63 -1.05 -5.80
C VAL A 357 4.69 -1.64 -6.74
N PHE A 358 5.76 -2.27 -6.21
CA PHE A 358 6.77 -2.89 -7.08
C PHE A 358 6.24 -4.02 -7.94
N HIS A 359 5.34 -4.84 -7.39
CA HIS A 359 4.69 -5.92 -8.12
C HIS A 359 3.93 -5.37 -9.33
N ASP A 360 3.14 -4.32 -9.13
CA ASP A 360 2.32 -3.70 -10.17
C ASP A 360 3.18 -2.98 -11.22
N VAL A 361 4.26 -2.32 -10.81
CA VAL A 361 5.21 -1.68 -11.74
C VAL A 361 5.90 -2.74 -12.61
N THR A 362 6.44 -3.80 -12.01
CA THR A 362 7.11 -4.87 -12.76
C THR A 362 6.14 -5.62 -13.67
N LEU A 363 4.87 -5.77 -13.27
CA LEU A 363 3.82 -6.34 -14.13
C LEU A 363 3.55 -5.45 -15.34
N ALA A 364 3.38 -4.14 -15.12
CA ALA A 364 3.16 -3.18 -16.20
C ALA A 364 4.30 -3.22 -17.23
N LEU A 365 5.56 -3.22 -16.77
CA LEU A 365 6.74 -3.29 -17.63
C LEU A 365 6.84 -4.63 -18.37
N LYS A 366 6.52 -5.75 -17.71
CA LYS A 366 6.41 -7.08 -18.35
C LYS A 366 5.42 -7.07 -19.51
N MET A 367 4.27 -6.42 -19.34
CA MET A 367 3.22 -6.32 -20.36
C MET A 367 3.59 -5.39 -21.52
N LEU A 368 4.46 -4.42 -21.28
CA LEU A 368 5.04 -3.56 -22.33
C LEU A 368 6.25 -4.19 -23.02
N HIS A 369 6.68 -5.37 -22.58
CA HIS A 369 7.94 -6.00 -23.01
C HIS A 369 9.17 -5.10 -22.75
N THR A 370 9.10 -4.22 -21.75
CA THR A 370 10.20 -3.35 -21.35
C THR A 370 11.10 -4.07 -20.36
N ARG A 371 12.39 -4.22 -20.69
CA ARG A 371 13.35 -4.85 -19.79
C ARG A 371 13.81 -3.88 -18.72
N ILE A 372 14.04 -4.42 -17.52
CA ILE A 372 14.54 -3.68 -16.37
C ILE A 372 16.02 -4.03 -16.23
N PHE A 373 16.88 -3.03 -16.33
CA PHE A 373 18.32 -3.21 -16.17
C PHE A 373 18.73 -3.15 -14.69
N LEU A 374 18.17 -2.18 -13.96
CA LEU A 374 18.40 -1.98 -12.53
C LEU A 374 17.12 -1.49 -11.86
N ALA A 375 16.84 -1.95 -10.65
CA ALA A 375 15.76 -1.40 -9.83
C ALA A 375 16.27 -1.17 -8.41
N GLU A 376 16.12 0.05 -7.90
CA GLU A 376 16.41 0.42 -6.51
C GLU A 376 15.12 0.88 -5.82
N ILE A 377 14.95 0.47 -4.56
CA ILE A 377 13.87 0.92 -3.70
C ILE A 377 14.55 1.62 -2.53
N GLY A 378 14.10 2.83 -2.21
CA GLY A 378 14.70 3.61 -1.14
C GLY A 378 13.74 4.59 -0.52
N ARG A 379 14.02 5.00 0.71
CA ARG A 379 13.23 5.98 1.45
C ARG A 379 13.82 7.37 1.32
N HIS A 380 12.94 8.33 1.06
CA HIS A 380 13.27 9.75 0.96
C HIS A 380 12.36 10.55 1.87
N VAL A 381 12.91 11.53 2.57
CA VAL A 381 12.12 12.51 3.32
C VAL A 381 12.07 13.80 2.53
N VAL A 382 10.88 14.18 2.07
CA VAL A 382 10.65 15.42 1.32
C VAL A 382 9.50 16.18 1.97
N SER A 383 9.74 17.45 2.30
CA SER A 383 8.76 18.33 2.98
C SER A 383 8.13 17.70 4.24
N ASN A 384 8.99 17.11 5.11
CA ASN A 384 8.61 16.38 6.33
C ASN A 384 7.69 15.15 6.09
N ARG A 385 7.73 14.57 4.89
CA ARG A 385 7.01 13.33 4.57
C ARG A 385 7.97 12.26 4.09
N GLU A 386 7.76 11.04 4.54
CA GLU A 386 8.51 9.88 4.09
C GLU A 386 7.85 9.30 2.83
N TRP A 387 8.69 8.97 1.85
CA TRP A 387 8.31 8.38 0.58
C TRP A 387 9.17 7.17 0.31
N GLU A 388 8.56 6.09 -0.15
CA GLU A 388 9.24 4.95 -0.73
C GLU A 388 9.29 5.17 -2.25
N VAL A 389 10.49 5.38 -2.76
CA VAL A 389 10.73 5.69 -4.17
C VAL A 389 11.33 4.46 -4.84
N TYR A 390 10.68 4.04 -5.91
CA TYR A 390 11.12 2.99 -6.81
C TYR A 390 11.80 3.66 -8.00
N ARG A 391 13.11 3.50 -8.12
CA ARG A 391 13.92 4.00 -9.24
C ARG A 391 14.32 2.83 -10.11
N ILE A 392 13.87 2.81 -11.35
CA ILE A 392 14.00 1.67 -12.25
C ILE A 392 14.67 2.14 -13.54
N LEU A 393 15.87 1.65 -13.80
CA LEU A 393 16.58 1.86 -15.05
C LEU A 393 16.04 0.87 -16.09
N LEU A 394 15.53 1.41 -17.19
CA LEU A 394 14.97 0.67 -18.30
C LEU A 394 16.04 0.45 -19.38
N CYS A 395 15.95 -0.68 -20.08
CA CYS A 395 16.80 -0.94 -21.23
C CYS A 395 16.16 -0.37 -22.50
N ASP A 396 16.79 0.62 -23.11
CA ASP A 396 16.36 1.21 -24.37
C ASP A 396 16.89 0.37 -25.54
N ASP A 397 16.09 -0.59 -26.02
CA ASP A 397 16.51 -1.41 -27.18
C ASP A 397 16.32 -0.68 -28.53
N GLU A 398 15.39 0.28 -28.68
CA GLU A 398 15.29 1.13 -29.88
C GLU A 398 14.64 2.49 -29.57
N SER A 399 15.08 3.51 -30.30
CA SER A 399 14.67 4.91 -30.19
C SER A 399 13.15 5.09 -30.27
N SER A 400 12.61 5.86 -29.33
CA SER A 400 11.19 6.27 -29.17
C SER A 400 10.26 5.31 -28.43
N ALA A 401 10.68 4.75 -27.29
CA ALA A 401 9.70 4.37 -26.27
C ALA A 401 8.85 5.60 -25.93
N ASP A 402 7.57 5.58 -26.30
CA ASP A 402 6.62 6.63 -25.97
C ASP A 402 6.46 6.66 -24.45
N TYR A 403 7.18 7.57 -23.78
CA TYR A 403 7.18 7.68 -22.31
C TYR A 403 5.77 7.80 -21.75
N SER A 404 4.85 8.41 -22.53
CA SER A 404 3.46 8.51 -22.15
C SER A 404 2.79 7.14 -22.04
N LYS A 405 3.16 6.15 -22.87
CA LYS A 405 2.67 4.76 -22.78
C LYS A 405 3.20 4.04 -21.55
N ILE A 406 4.47 4.24 -21.19
CA ILE A 406 5.04 3.65 -19.97
C ILE A 406 4.32 4.21 -18.75
N ILE A 407 4.20 5.54 -18.67
CA ILE A 407 3.51 6.22 -17.57
C ILE A 407 2.03 5.79 -17.51
N ASP A 408 1.30 5.82 -18.63
CA ASP A 408 -0.11 5.41 -18.69
C ASP A 408 -0.29 3.95 -18.23
N ARG A 409 0.55 3.02 -18.72
CA ARG A 409 0.42 1.61 -18.34
C ARG A 409 0.75 1.37 -16.87
N VAL A 410 1.82 1.98 -16.37
CA VAL A 410 2.21 1.86 -14.96
C VAL A 410 1.13 2.47 -14.07
N MET A 411 0.62 3.65 -14.40
CA MET A 411 -0.49 4.29 -13.68
C MET A 411 -1.76 3.44 -13.70
N LYS A 412 -2.17 2.91 -14.86
CA LYS A 412 -3.32 2.00 -14.95
C LYS A 412 -3.16 0.79 -14.05
N MET A 413 -1.99 0.15 -14.04
CA MET A 413 -1.76 -1.02 -13.19
C MET A 413 -1.78 -0.67 -11.70
N LEU A 414 -1.14 0.43 -11.32
CA LEU A 414 -1.11 0.92 -9.94
C LEU A 414 -2.49 1.33 -9.43
N MET A 415 -3.29 1.99 -10.26
CA MET A 415 -4.63 2.48 -9.93
C MET A 415 -5.72 1.44 -10.18
N GLY A 416 -5.39 0.31 -10.82
CA GLY A 416 -6.37 -0.69 -11.23
C GLY A 416 -7.40 -0.12 -12.21
N TRP A 417 -6.94 0.63 -13.20
CA TRP A 417 -7.77 1.07 -14.33
C TRP A 417 -7.54 0.13 -15.52
N ASP A 418 -8.57 -0.09 -16.31
CA ASP A 418 -8.53 -0.95 -17.51
C ASP A 418 -7.80 -0.29 -18.69
#